data_AF-Q4E4D0-F1
#
_entry.id   AF-Q4E4D0-F1
#
_cell.length_a   1.000
_cell.length_b   1.000
_cell.length_c   1.000
_cell.angle_alpha   90.00
_cell.angle_beta   90.00
_cell.angle_gamma   90.00
#
_symmetry.space_group_name_H-M   'P 1'
#
loop_
_entity.id
_entity.type
_entity.pdbx_description
1 polymer ?
#
loop_
_entity_poly.entity_id
_entity_poly.type
_entity_poly.pdbx_seq_one_letter_code
_entity_poly.pdbx_strand_id
1 'polypeptide(L)'
;MSRVETSMEAVVYEDAPDASARLKRLKVAMLAFAGVPATIPAVTAILVPVELLAAPSSSSGLRPATLARETAESRLRQVCADRVQIRRWLQHELGITMDVWVVVTVLPRDINELSLLANWQMDRHRSPLRQADALSLSLQEVVLLWGDGRCQAPMLEKFLLPHQSLLLDVTCCIGEGGRQLVNPAVFSPIRAKQIAKGRTCVVAFYSAWLPLSFSTRGLAQLQQQFRDIARHVLLHMKLPLSCPYGGEVGALQQNLVNVTLTRRNRIAEEGSEQRLAAALLATRSLKDIYSLVGVLFGNPLANYYGEAMAFCTSVQRRRRAAGFFCYPASVVLAKPAGATGAMRHVDDVSPAEPHRRRGRKETATEAVDEGLTWCEDTGV
;
A
#
# COMPACT_ATOMS: atom_id res chain seq x y z
N MET A 1 -0.90 -26.16 -11.23
CA MET A 1 -1.30 -24.85 -10.67
C MET A 1 -0.01 -24.11 -10.31
N SER A 2 0.46 -23.20 -11.16
CA SER A 2 1.62 -22.35 -10.82
C SER A 2 1.24 -21.50 -9.62
N ARG A 3 1.90 -21.72 -8.49
CA ARG A 3 1.70 -20.94 -7.26
C ARG A 3 1.87 -19.47 -7.62
N VAL A 4 0.81 -18.67 -7.42
CA VAL A 4 0.88 -17.22 -7.59
C VAL A 4 1.89 -16.69 -6.58
N GLU A 5 2.94 -16.08 -7.09
CA GLU A 5 4.06 -15.51 -6.36
C GLU A 5 3.61 -14.17 -5.75
N THR A 6 3.09 -14.20 -4.52
CA THR A 6 2.59 -13.01 -3.80
C THR A 6 3.66 -12.13 -3.16
N SER A 7 4.45 -11.42 -3.93
CA SER A 7 5.20 -10.25 -3.42
C SER A 7 4.60 -8.95 -3.96
N MET A 8 4.98 -7.83 -3.34
CA MET A 8 4.47 -6.50 -3.65
C MET A 8 5.53 -5.68 -4.38
N GLU A 9 5.14 -5.08 -5.49
CA GLU A 9 5.87 -3.96 -6.10
C GLU A 9 5.17 -2.64 -5.82
N ALA A 10 5.86 -1.52 -6.00
CA ALA A 10 5.29 -0.20 -5.72
C ALA A 10 5.73 0.86 -6.72
N VAL A 11 4.80 1.75 -7.07
CA VAL A 11 5.03 2.89 -7.96
C VAL A 11 4.35 4.15 -7.42
N VAL A 12 5.03 5.29 -7.51
CA VAL A 12 4.49 6.59 -7.10
C VAL A 12 3.52 7.14 -8.13
N TYR A 13 2.33 7.49 -7.68
CA TYR A 13 1.27 8.08 -8.49
C TYR A 13 1.57 9.54 -8.84
N GLU A 14 1.71 9.80 -10.13
CA GLU A 14 1.85 11.14 -10.67
C GLU A 14 0.49 11.81 -10.83
N ASP A 15 0.35 13.01 -10.25
CA ASP A 15 -0.84 13.81 -10.47
C ASP A 15 -0.68 14.67 -11.73
N ALA A 16 -1.05 14.08 -12.88
CA ALA A 16 -1.10 14.79 -14.15
C ALA A 16 -2.54 15.21 -14.47
N PRO A 17 -2.77 16.45 -14.95
CA PRO A 17 -4.11 16.99 -15.19
C PRO A 17 -4.87 16.23 -16.30
N ASP A 18 -4.17 15.80 -17.34
CA ASP A 18 -4.76 14.94 -18.37
C ASP A 18 -4.88 13.49 -17.88
N ALA A 19 -6.12 13.02 -17.74
CA ALA A 19 -6.44 11.66 -17.33
C ALA A 19 -5.95 10.61 -18.33
N SER A 20 -5.97 10.89 -19.63
CA SER A 20 -5.54 9.94 -20.66
C SER A 20 -4.03 9.73 -20.60
N ALA A 21 -3.25 10.82 -20.58
CA ALA A 21 -1.80 10.77 -20.40
C ALA A 21 -1.42 10.07 -19.09
N ARG A 22 -2.04 10.45 -17.97
CA ARG A 22 -1.79 9.85 -16.65
C ARG A 22 -2.01 8.34 -16.66
N LEU A 23 -3.15 7.90 -17.17
CA LEU A 23 -3.47 6.47 -17.25
C LEU A 23 -2.50 5.73 -18.16
N LYS A 24 -2.14 6.29 -19.32
CA LYS A 24 -1.15 5.69 -20.23
C LYS A 24 0.20 5.52 -19.56
N ARG A 25 0.70 6.55 -18.86
CA ARG A 25 1.95 6.53 -18.09
C ARG A 25 1.91 5.47 -16.99
N LEU A 26 0.81 5.39 -16.26
CA LEU A 26 0.62 4.40 -15.20
C LEU A 26 0.53 2.98 -15.76
N LYS A 27 -0.10 2.76 -16.93
CA LYS A 27 -0.09 1.46 -17.63
C LYS A 27 1.33 1.01 -17.99
N VAL A 28 2.17 1.90 -18.51
CA VAL A 28 3.59 1.60 -18.83
C VAL A 28 4.35 1.21 -17.56
N ALA A 29 4.16 1.94 -16.46
CA ALA A 29 4.76 1.60 -15.18
C ALA A 29 4.29 0.23 -14.65
N MET A 30 3.00 -0.10 -14.80
CA MET A 30 2.48 -1.42 -14.42
C MET A 30 3.09 -2.54 -15.26
N LEU A 31 3.37 -2.30 -16.55
CA LEU A 31 4.04 -3.27 -17.42
C LEU A 31 5.50 -3.47 -17.06
N ALA A 32 6.16 -2.52 -16.40
CA ALA A 32 7.50 -2.72 -15.90
C ALA A 32 7.56 -3.93 -14.92
N PHE A 33 6.48 -4.12 -14.13
CA PHE A 33 6.36 -5.25 -13.21
C PHE A 33 5.65 -6.46 -13.82
N ALA A 34 4.64 -6.22 -14.67
CA ALA A 34 3.77 -7.26 -15.20
C ALA A 34 4.18 -7.79 -16.59
N GLY A 35 5.14 -7.15 -17.26
CA GLY A 35 5.53 -7.46 -18.63
C GLY A 35 6.22 -8.82 -18.78
N VAL A 36 6.83 -9.34 -17.72
CA VAL A 36 7.47 -10.66 -17.72
C VAL A 36 6.63 -11.63 -16.88
N PRO A 37 5.90 -12.58 -17.51
CA PRO A 37 4.99 -13.49 -16.81
C PRO A 37 5.58 -14.25 -15.62
N ALA A 38 6.88 -14.58 -15.68
CA ALA A 38 7.57 -15.33 -14.64
C ALA A 38 7.86 -14.52 -13.37
N THR A 39 7.82 -13.18 -13.44
CA THR A 39 8.18 -12.29 -12.33
C THR A 39 7.04 -11.36 -11.92
N ILE A 40 5.82 -11.56 -12.45
CA ILE A 40 4.67 -10.71 -12.15
C ILE A 40 4.39 -10.77 -10.64
N PRO A 41 4.41 -9.61 -9.93
CA PRO A 41 4.02 -9.59 -8.53
C PRO A 41 2.51 -9.78 -8.40
N ALA A 42 2.04 -10.49 -7.38
CA ALA A 42 0.61 -10.60 -7.15
C ALA A 42 -0.04 -9.26 -6.73
N VAL A 43 0.76 -8.37 -6.13
CA VAL A 43 0.31 -7.06 -5.66
C VAL A 43 1.19 -5.98 -6.27
N THR A 44 0.57 -4.94 -6.83
CA THR A 44 1.26 -3.66 -7.08
C THR A 44 0.59 -2.55 -6.29
N ALA A 45 1.35 -1.84 -5.48
CA ALA A 45 0.93 -0.68 -4.73
C ALA A 45 1.11 0.60 -5.56
N ILE A 46 0.03 1.37 -5.68
CA ILE A 46 0.06 2.74 -6.16
C ILE A 46 0.23 3.64 -4.94
N LEU A 47 1.42 4.21 -4.79
CA LEU A 47 1.77 5.12 -3.71
C LEU A 47 1.23 6.52 -4.03
N VAL A 48 0.36 7.06 -3.18
CA VAL A 48 -0.31 8.35 -3.38
C VAL A 48 0.19 9.33 -2.32
N PRO A 49 1.07 10.27 -2.69
CA PRO A 49 1.48 11.35 -1.80
C PRO A 49 0.28 12.19 -1.36
N VAL A 50 0.14 12.37 -0.05
CA VAL A 50 -0.87 13.24 0.54
C VAL A 50 -0.21 14.17 1.53
N GLU A 51 -0.39 15.47 1.30
CA GLU A 51 -0.02 16.52 2.25
C GLU A 51 -1.16 16.71 3.25
N LEU A 52 -0.83 16.76 4.54
CA LEU A 52 -1.83 16.85 5.62
C LEU A 52 -2.26 18.30 5.90
N LEU A 53 -1.36 19.26 5.68
CA LEU A 53 -1.64 20.69 5.79
C LEU A 53 -1.16 21.39 4.52
N ALA A 54 -1.98 22.28 3.97
CA ALA A 54 -1.52 23.17 2.91
C ALA A 54 -0.41 24.09 3.46
N ALA A 55 0.54 24.47 2.59
CA ALA A 55 1.58 25.43 2.93
C ALA A 55 0.95 26.67 3.62
N PRO A 56 1.66 27.31 4.58
CA PRO A 56 1.12 28.42 5.36
C PRO A 56 0.88 29.65 4.48
N SER A 57 -0.23 29.65 3.74
CA SER A 57 -0.80 30.84 3.13
C SER A 57 -1.66 31.53 4.19
N SER A 58 -1.13 32.61 4.76
CA SER A 58 -1.79 33.72 5.45
C SER A 58 -3.16 33.45 6.14
N SER A 59 -3.10 33.41 7.48
CA SER A 59 -4.06 33.89 8.49
C SER A 59 -5.40 33.19 8.76
N SER A 60 -5.66 31.96 8.30
CA SER A 60 -6.73 31.16 8.93
C SER A 60 -6.46 29.66 8.87
N GLY A 61 -5.90 29.05 9.91
CA GLY A 61 -5.52 27.62 9.91
C GLY A 61 -6.67 26.62 9.64
N LEU A 62 -7.93 27.03 9.81
CA LEU A 62 -9.10 26.21 9.50
C LEU A 62 -9.30 25.99 7.98
N ARG A 63 -8.98 26.98 7.13
CA ARG A 63 -9.13 26.83 5.67
C ARG A 63 -8.13 25.85 5.05
N PRO A 64 -6.82 25.89 5.40
CA PRO A 64 -5.82 24.91 4.97
C PRO A 64 -6.19 23.46 5.28
N ALA A 65 -6.68 23.17 6.48
CA ALA A 65 -6.97 21.78 6.89
C ALA A 65 -8.17 21.19 6.14
N THR A 66 -9.24 21.98 5.95
CA THR A 66 -10.40 21.55 5.15
C THR A 66 -10.02 21.36 3.68
N LEU A 67 -9.24 22.28 3.11
CA LEU A 67 -8.77 22.16 1.72
C LEU A 67 -7.86 20.93 1.53
N ALA A 68 -6.94 20.68 2.47
CA ALA A 68 -6.07 19.50 2.42
C ALA A 68 -6.89 18.20 2.48
N ARG A 69 -7.93 18.16 3.32
CA ARG A 69 -8.86 17.03 3.41
C ARG A 69 -9.60 16.80 2.08
N GLU A 70 -10.18 17.84 1.50
CA GLU A 70 -10.90 17.77 0.23
C GLU A 70 -9.99 17.35 -0.92
N THR A 71 -8.77 17.89 -0.95
CA THR A 71 -7.73 17.54 -1.93
C THR A 71 -7.33 16.08 -1.81
N ALA A 72 -7.05 15.60 -0.58
CA ALA A 72 -6.72 14.21 -0.32
C ALA A 72 -7.84 13.26 -0.76
N GLU A 73 -9.09 13.60 -0.43
CA GLU A 73 -10.23 12.78 -0.82
C GLU A 73 -10.44 12.77 -2.34
N SER A 74 -10.34 13.93 -3.00
CA SER A 74 -10.44 14.04 -4.46
C SER A 74 -9.38 13.21 -5.16
N ARG A 75 -8.11 13.32 -4.72
CA ARG A 75 -6.98 12.55 -5.26
C ARG A 75 -7.20 11.05 -5.08
N LEU A 76 -7.71 10.61 -3.94
CA LEU A 76 -8.01 9.19 -3.73
C LEU A 76 -9.16 8.68 -4.59
N ARG A 77 -10.22 9.47 -4.80
CA ARG A 77 -11.28 9.10 -5.74
C ARG A 77 -10.74 8.92 -7.15
N GLN A 78 -9.88 9.83 -7.60
CA GLN A 78 -9.23 9.79 -8.90
C GLN A 78 -8.34 8.54 -9.05
N VAL A 79 -7.43 8.29 -8.10
CA VAL A 79 -6.58 7.09 -8.10
C VAL A 79 -7.42 5.81 -8.06
N CYS A 80 -8.51 5.78 -7.29
CA CYS A 80 -9.41 4.63 -7.23
C CYS A 80 -10.11 4.38 -8.57
N ALA A 81 -10.50 5.42 -9.30
CA ALA A 81 -11.06 5.31 -10.64
C ALA A 81 -10.01 4.75 -11.62
N ASP A 82 -8.79 5.28 -11.58
CA ASP A 82 -7.67 4.82 -12.42
C ASP A 82 -7.30 3.36 -12.09
N ARG A 83 -7.28 2.98 -10.81
CA ARG A 83 -7.11 1.59 -10.36
C ARG A 83 -8.13 0.65 -11.01
N VAL A 84 -9.42 1.05 -11.07
CA VAL A 84 -10.46 0.23 -11.71
C VAL A 84 -10.18 0.05 -13.20
N GLN A 85 -9.78 1.11 -13.89
CA GLN A 85 -9.44 1.06 -15.32
C GLN A 85 -8.20 0.19 -15.57
N ILE A 86 -7.17 0.31 -14.74
CA ILE A 86 -5.94 -0.51 -14.82
C ILE A 86 -6.25 -1.97 -14.59
N ARG A 87 -7.03 -2.31 -13.55
CA ARG A 87 -7.40 -3.70 -13.27
C ARG A 87 -8.22 -4.31 -14.40
N ARG A 88 -9.17 -3.57 -14.96
CA ARG A 88 -9.93 -4.02 -16.15
C ARG A 88 -9.01 -4.24 -17.33
N TRP A 89 -8.11 -3.29 -17.59
CA TRP A 89 -7.14 -3.37 -18.68
C TRP A 89 -6.22 -4.61 -18.55
N LEU A 90 -5.56 -4.78 -17.40
CA LEU A 90 -4.71 -5.94 -17.11
C LEU A 90 -5.48 -7.26 -17.31
N GLN A 91 -6.70 -7.34 -16.78
CA GLN A 91 -7.50 -8.57 -16.82
C GLN A 91 -8.06 -8.89 -18.22
N HIS A 92 -8.65 -7.89 -18.90
CA HIS A 92 -9.41 -8.11 -20.13
C HIS A 92 -8.53 -8.06 -21.38
N GLU A 93 -7.54 -7.19 -21.42
CA GLU A 93 -6.66 -7.04 -22.58
C GLU A 93 -5.46 -8.00 -22.47
N LEU A 94 -4.85 -8.11 -21.29
CA LEU A 94 -3.61 -8.89 -21.12
C LEU A 94 -3.81 -10.26 -20.46
N GLY A 95 -4.99 -10.53 -19.90
CA GLY A 95 -5.24 -11.78 -19.16
C GLY A 95 -4.44 -11.89 -17.84
N ILE A 96 -3.92 -10.77 -17.33
CA ILE A 96 -3.09 -10.71 -16.12
C ILE A 96 -3.99 -10.41 -14.93
N THR A 97 -4.01 -11.33 -13.95
CA THR A 97 -4.68 -11.12 -12.68
C THR A 97 -3.68 -10.56 -11.67
N MET A 98 -3.76 -9.25 -11.42
CA MET A 98 -2.93 -8.55 -10.43
C MET A 98 -3.81 -7.75 -9.47
N ASP A 99 -3.54 -7.85 -8.18
CA ASP A 99 -4.18 -6.99 -7.19
C ASP A 99 -3.46 -5.64 -7.15
N VAL A 100 -4.24 -4.56 -7.12
CA VAL A 100 -3.70 -3.20 -7.16
C VAL A 100 -4.15 -2.48 -5.90
N TRP A 101 -3.20 -2.12 -5.05
CA TRP A 101 -3.45 -1.43 -3.80
C TRP A 101 -3.32 0.08 -4.00
N VAL A 102 -4.20 0.85 -3.38
CA VAL A 102 -4.02 2.30 -3.21
C VAL A 102 -3.42 2.52 -1.84
N VAL A 103 -2.19 3.03 -1.79
CA VAL A 103 -1.45 3.26 -0.56
C VAL A 103 -1.23 4.76 -0.41
N VAL A 104 -1.80 5.37 0.62
CA VAL A 104 -1.54 6.79 0.89
C VAL A 104 -0.20 6.92 1.57
N THR A 105 0.71 7.68 0.99
CA THR A 105 2.03 7.95 1.58
C THR A 105 2.01 9.30 2.29
N VAL A 106 2.36 9.28 3.57
CA VAL A 106 2.41 10.46 4.43
C VAL A 106 3.83 10.63 4.95
N LEU A 107 4.37 11.83 4.77
CA LEU A 107 5.57 12.31 5.43
C LEU A 107 5.15 13.46 6.36
N PRO A 108 4.86 13.18 7.64
CA PRO A 108 4.45 14.22 8.57
C PRO A 108 5.63 15.17 8.85
N ARG A 109 5.37 16.48 8.85
CA ARG A 109 6.35 17.54 9.09
C ARG A 109 6.36 18.06 10.52
N ASP A 110 5.26 17.86 11.26
CA ASP A 110 5.22 18.14 12.70
C ASP A 110 4.26 17.19 13.46
N ILE A 111 4.21 17.34 14.79
CA ILE A 111 3.28 16.61 15.67
C ILE A 111 1.81 16.95 15.39
N ASN A 112 1.53 18.14 14.85
CA ASN A 112 0.18 18.58 14.52
C ASN A 112 -0.35 17.80 13.31
N GLU A 113 0.48 17.57 12.30
CA GLU A 113 0.16 16.74 11.14
C GLU A 113 -0.11 15.28 11.55
N LEU A 114 0.72 14.70 12.42
CA LEU A 114 0.45 13.36 12.97
C LEU A 114 -0.89 13.29 13.71
N SER A 115 -1.18 14.32 14.51
CA SER A 115 -2.45 14.41 15.25
C SER A 115 -3.63 14.59 14.29
N LEU A 116 -3.46 15.37 13.22
CA LEU A 116 -4.45 15.54 12.17
C LEU A 116 -4.74 14.24 11.42
N LEU A 117 -3.70 13.47 11.07
CA LEU A 117 -3.84 12.14 10.48
C LEU A 117 -4.64 11.20 11.40
N ALA A 118 -4.31 11.18 12.70
CA ALA A 118 -5.07 10.39 13.67
C ALA A 118 -6.54 10.81 13.70
N ASN A 119 -6.81 12.12 13.78
CA ASN A 119 -8.16 12.67 13.80
C ASN A 119 -8.96 12.35 12.53
N TRP A 120 -8.31 12.38 11.35
CA TRP A 120 -8.95 11.96 10.11
C TRP A 120 -9.44 10.51 10.16
N GLN A 121 -8.71 9.63 10.85
CA GLN A 121 -8.98 8.19 10.90
C GLN A 121 -9.89 7.79 12.07
N MET A 122 -10.00 8.62 13.11
CA MET A 122 -10.96 8.43 14.20
C MET A 122 -12.41 8.44 13.71
N ASP A 123 -12.76 9.34 12.78
CA ASP A 123 -14.05 9.31 12.10
C ASP A 123 -14.01 8.34 10.91
N ARG A 124 -14.30 7.07 11.19
CA ARG A 124 -14.21 5.97 10.22
C ARG A 124 -15.06 6.18 8.96
N HIS A 125 -16.19 6.86 9.08
CA HIS A 125 -17.12 7.04 7.96
C HIS A 125 -16.79 8.27 7.13
N ARG A 126 -16.23 9.30 7.75
CA ARG A 126 -15.90 10.54 7.05
C ARG A 126 -14.45 10.66 6.64
N SER A 127 -13.55 9.79 7.11
CA SER A 127 -12.12 9.84 6.78
C SER A 127 -11.90 10.09 5.27
N PRO A 128 -11.08 11.09 4.88
CA PRO A 128 -10.75 11.31 3.48
C PRO A 128 -9.93 10.14 2.93
N LEU A 129 -9.27 9.38 3.80
CA LEU A 129 -8.40 8.27 3.46
C LEU A 129 -9.13 6.92 3.40
N ARG A 130 -10.46 6.89 3.59
CA ARG A 130 -11.25 5.65 3.70
C ARG A 130 -11.22 4.72 2.49
N GLN A 131 -10.81 5.23 1.32
CA GLN A 131 -10.69 4.44 0.10
C GLN A 131 -9.28 3.82 -0.08
N ALA A 132 -8.30 4.24 0.72
CA ALA A 132 -6.96 3.70 0.69
C ALA A 132 -6.93 2.31 1.33
N ASP A 133 -6.22 1.38 0.70
CA ASP A 133 -6.03 0.01 1.16
C ASP A 133 -4.95 -0.09 2.26
N ALA A 134 -3.99 0.82 2.23
CA ALA A 134 -2.95 0.95 3.24
C ALA A 134 -2.49 2.41 3.39
N LEU A 135 -1.79 2.66 4.50
CA LEU A 135 -1.04 3.88 4.72
C LEU A 135 0.44 3.53 4.74
N SER A 136 1.25 4.34 4.09
CA SER A 136 2.69 4.33 4.26
C SER A 136 3.09 5.56 5.06
N LEU A 137 3.71 5.33 6.20
CA LEU A 137 4.24 6.39 7.06
C LEU A 137 5.75 6.37 6.93
N SER A 138 6.31 7.43 6.34
CA SER A 138 7.76 7.61 6.31
C SER A 138 8.26 7.87 7.72
N LEU A 139 9.26 7.08 8.13
CA LEU A 139 9.95 7.24 9.40
C LEU A 139 11.12 8.23 9.31
N GLN A 140 11.13 9.11 8.30
CA GLN A 140 12.17 10.12 8.14
C GLN A 140 12.11 11.18 9.24
N GLU A 141 10.94 11.76 9.48
CA GLU A 141 10.73 12.82 10.47
C GLU A 141 10.33 12.25 11.84
N VAL A 142 11.17 11.38 12.35
CA VAL A 142 10.79 10.52 13.46
C VAL A 142 10.82 11.17 14.83
N VAL A 143 11.59 12.26 14.97
CA VAL A 143 11.58 13.10 16.18
C VAL A 143 10.14 13.55 16.50
N LEU A 144 9.32 13.76 15.47
CA LEU A 144 7.92 14.14 15.60
C LEU A 144 7.04 13.03 16.18
N LEU A 145 7.39 11.76 15.94
CA LEU A 145 6.66 10.64 16.51
C LEU A 145 6.85 10.56 18.03
N TRP A 146 7.99 11.00 18.59
CA TRP A 146 8.26 10.80 20.03
C TRP A 146 8.25 12.06 20.88
N GLY A 147 8.00 13.24 20.29
CA GLY A 147 8.34 14.50 20.96
C GLY A 147 9.82 14.56 21.32
N ASP A 148 10.23 15.51 22.15
CA ASP A 148 11.64 15.80 22.49
C ASP A 148 12.33 14.71 23.38
N GLY A 149 12.16 13.43 23.05
CA GLY A 149 12.81 12.29 23.68
C GLY A 149 12.15 11.80 24.97
N ARG A 150 11.14 12.50 25.49
CA ARG A 150 10.44 12.15 26.73
C ARG A 150 9.08 11.49 26.54
N CYS A 151 8.48 11.56 25.34
CA CYS A 151 7.14 11.05 25.15
C CYS A 151 7.15 9.55 24.80
N GLN A 152 6.06 8.88 25.18
CA GLN A 152 5.80 7.52 24.75
C GLN A 152 5.54 7.49 23.25
N ALA A 153 6.06 6.46 22.57
CA ALA A 153 5.77 6.25 21.16
C ALA A 153 4.24 6.16 20.91
N PRO A 154 3.73 6.80 19.84
CA PRO A 154 2.31 6.89 19.55
C PRO A 154 1.78 5.51 19.22
N MET A 155 0.51 5.30 19.51
CA MET A 155 -0.19 4.08 19.10
C MET A 155 -0.47 4.17 17.60
N LEU A 156 0.45 3.65 16.79
CA LEU A 156 0.40 3.68 15.33
C LEU A 156 -0.84 2.94 14.77
N GLU A 157 -1.37 1.98 15.53
CA GLU A 157 -2.64 1.31 15.20
C GLU A 157 -3.84 2.26 15.11
N LYS A 158 -3.80 3.40 15.83
CA LYS A 158 -4.86 4.42 15.80
C LYS A 158 -4.90 5.17 14.47
N PHE A 159 -3.84 5.10 13.67
CA PHE A 159 -3.82 5.69 12.34
C PHE A 159 -4.57 4.85 11.31
N LEU A 160 -5.04 3.65 11.67
CA LEU A 160 -5.63 2.71 10.71
C LEU A 160 -7.13 2.54 10.88
N LEU A 161 -7.85 2.67 9.76
CA LEU A 161 -9.21 2.13 9.66
C LEU A 161 -9.19 0.60 9.68
N PRO A 162 -10.30 -0.09 10.02
CA PRO A 162 -10.31 -1.55 10.18
C PRO A 162 -9.77 -2.35 8.98
N HIS A 163 -9.98 -1.86 7.75
CA HIS A 163 -9.54 -2.54 6.53
C HIS A 163 -8.10 -2.21 6.12
N GLN A 164 -7.52 -1.17 6.71
CA GLN A 164 -6.22 -0.64 6.31
C GLN A 164 -5.06 -1.42 6.91
N SER A 165 -3.92 -1.34 6.24
CA SER A 165 -2.64 -1.83 6.73
C SER A 165 -1.65 -0.68 6.81
N LEU A 166 -0.61 -0.82 7.64
CA LEU A 166 0.44 0.18 7.80
C LEU A 166 1.73 -0.33 7.16
N LEU A 167 2.35 0.51 6.34
CA LEU A 167 3.68 0.32 5.79
C LEU A 167 4.60 1.33 6.48
N LEU A 168 5.47 0.86 7.34
CA LEU A 168 6.47 1.71 8.00
C LEU A 168 7.66 1.84 7.07
N ASP A 169 7.76 2.98 6.39
CA ASP A 169 8.80 3.23 5.41
C ASP A 169 10.10 3.65 6.11
N VAL A 170 11.08 2.74 6.09
CA VAL A 170 12.44 2.92 6.64
C VAL A 170 13.45 3.24 5.56
N THR A 171 13.01 3.59 4.35
CA THR A 171 13.91 3.88 3.22
C THR A 171 14.85 5.05 3.54
N CYS A 172 14.47 5.97 4.42
CA CYS A 172 15.32 7.04 4.93
C CYS A 172 16.58 6.57 5.70
N CYS A 173 16.68 5.28 6.05
CA CYS A 173 17.80 4.69 6.76
C CYS A 173 18.83 4.03 5.83
N ILE A 174 18.50 3.90 4.55
CA ILE A 174 19.25 3.13 3.56
C ILE A 174 19.46 3.97 2.30
N GLY A 175 20.53 3.68 1.59
CA GLY A 175 20.89 4.39 0.36
C GLY A 175 22.15 5.22 0.48
N GLU A 176 22.34 6.09 -0.51
CA GLU A 176 23.59 6.83 -0.72
C GLU A 176 23.77 8.01 0.24
N GLY A 177 25.02 8.25 0.63
CA GLY A 177 25.43 9.24 1.64
C GLY A 177 25.23 10.72 1.26
N GLY A 178 24.54 11.03 0.15
CA GLY A 178 24.17 12.40 -0.20
C GLY A 178 22.99 12.95 0.62
N ARG A 179 22.15 12.07 1.16
CA ARG A 179 21.10 12.42 2.13
C ARG A 179 21.59 12.02 3.53
N GLN A 180 21.36 12.87 4.53
CA GLN A 180 21.63 12.51 5.92
C GLN A 180 20.66 11.38 6.30
N LEU A 181 21.18 10.14 6.29
CA LEU A 181 20.39 8.97 6.63
C LEU A 181 20.00 9.01 8.10
N VAL A 182 18.78 8.56 8.38
CA VAL A 182 18.26 8.45 9.73
C VAL A 182 18.87 7.22 10.38
N ASN A 183 19.50 7.40 11.55
CA ASN A 183 20.07 6.28 12.31
C ASN A 183 18.92 5.42 12.88
N PRO A 184 18.80 4.12 12.54
CA PRO A 184 17.69 3.27 13.00
C PRO A 184 17.50 3.18 14.51
N ALA A 185 18.53 3.44 15.31
CA ALA A 185 18.47 3.41 16.77
C ALA A 185 17.38 4.33 17.34
N VAL A 186 17.09 5.42 16.65
CA VAL A 186 16.00 6.33 16.99
C VAL A 186 14.67 5.59 17.12
N PHE A 187 14.39 4.57 16.30
CA PHE A 187 13.12 3.82 16.32
C PHE A 187 12.96 2.84 17.47
N SER A 188 14.02 2.59 18.24
CA SER A 188 14.01 1.62 19.33
C SER A 188 12.83 1.80 20.31
N PRO A 189 12.33 3.00 20.65
CA PRO A 189 11.18 3.15 21.55
C PRO A 189 9.87 2.53 21.03
N ILE A 190 9.71 2.35 19.72
CA ILE A 190 8.52 1.72 19.14
C ILE A 190 8.63 0.22 19.39
N ARG A 191 7.67 -0.32 20.15
CA ARG A 191 7.58 -1.75 20.44
C ARG A 191 6.41 -2.35 19.70
N ALA A 192 6.41 -3.68 19.65
CA ALA A 192 5.31 -4.51 19.18
C ALA A 192 3.91 -4.10 19.70
N LYS A 193 3.79 -3.48 20.88
CA LYS A 193 2.49 -3.05 21.46
C LYS A 193 1.95 -1.73 20.89
N GLN A 194 2.79 -0.92 20.26
CA GLN A 194 2.38 0.33 19.62
C GLN A 194 1.91 0.13 18.18
N ILE A 195 2.02 -1.08 17.66
CA ILE A 195 1.80 -1.41 16.26
C ILE A 195 0.68 -2.43 16.15
N ALA A 196 -0.17 -2.26 15.15
CA ALA A 196 -1.16 -3.27 14.79
C ALA A 196 -0.45 -4.49 14.17
N LYS A 197 -0.09 -5.48 14.99
CA LYS A 197 0.52 -6.74 14.54
C LYS A 197 -0.34 -7.43 13.47
N GLY A 198 0.32 -8.03 12.48
CA GLY A 198 -0.34 -8.66 11.33
C GLY A 198 -1.01 -7.67 10.35
N ARG A 199 -1.05 -6.37 10.69
CA ARG A 199 -1.53 -5.28 9.84
C ARG A 199 -0.42 -4.32 9.46
N THR A 200 0.77 -4.48 10.02
CA THR A 200 1.90 -3.60 9.80
C THR A 200 3.05 -4.38 9.19
N CYS A 201 3.75 -3.75 8.26
CA CYS A 201 4.94 -4.26 7.59
C CYS A 201 5.97 -3.12 7.51
N VAL A 202 7.24 -3.44 7.71
CA VAL A 202 8.33 -2.50 7.43
C VAL A 202 8.60 -2.53 5.94
N VAL A 203 8.81 -1.36 5.34
CA VAL A 203 9.08 -1.23 3.89
C VAL A 203 10.40 -0.52 3.66
N ALA A 204 11.21 -1.11 2.80
CA ALA A 204 12.48 -0.57 2.34
C ALA A 204 12.49 -0.58 0.81
N PHE A 205 12.40 0.58 0.17
CA PHE A 205 12.31 0.65 -1.29
C PHE A 205 13.65 0.37 -1.95
N TYR A 206 13.73 -0.69 -2.77
CA TYR A 206 15.02 -1.08 -3.35
C TYR A 206 15.52 -0.17 -4.46
N SER A 207 14.67 0.63 -5.09
CA SER A 207 15.15 1.69 -6.00
C SER A 207 16.15 2.64 -5.34
N ALA A 208 16.01 2.89 -4.03
CA ALA A 208 16.84 3.84 -3.30
C ALA A 208 18.22 3.29 -2.91
N TRP A 209 18.39 1.97 -2.85
CA TRP A 209 19.62 1.35 -2.35
C TRP A 209 20.25 0.36 -3.32
N LEU A 210 19.53 -0.09 -4.35
CA LEU A 210 20.05 -1.01 -5.37
C LEU A 210 21.34 -0.51 -6.03
N PRO A 211 21.52 0.79 -6.35
CA PRO A 211 22.79 1.29 -6.91
C PRO A 211 24.03 1.00 -6.06
N LEU A 212 23.89 1.03 -4.73
CA LEU A 212 25.00 0.73 -3.82
C LEU A 212 25.43 -0.73 -3.85
N SER A 213 24.54 -1.64 -4.28
CA SER A 213 24.85 -3.07 -4.33
C SER A 213 25.87 -3.43 -5.43
N PHE A 214 26.17 -2.51 -6.36
CA PHE A 214 27.09 -2.75 -7.47
C PHE A 214 28.58 -2.62 -7.10
N SER A 215 28.91 -2.11 -5.91
CA SER A 215 30.29 -1.98 -5.44
C SER A 215 30.51 -2.71 -4.12
N THR A 216 31.72 -3.20 -3.87
CA THR A 216 32.07 -3.88 -2.62
C THR A 216 31.93 -2.97 -1.40
N ARG A 217 32.36 -1.71 -1.53
CA ARG A 217 32.21 -0.68 -0.49
C ARG A 217 30.74 -0.36 -0.23
N GLY A 218 29.95 -0.18 -1.29
CA GLY A 218 28.51 0.07 -1.15
C GLY A 218 27.78 -1.13 -0.54
N LEU A 219 28.13 -2.36 -0.90
CA LEU A 219 27.57 -3.57 -0.31
C LEU A 219 27.88 -3.67 1.20
N ALA A 220 29.12 -3.40 1.61
CA ALA A 220 29.49 -3.38 3.02
C ALA A 220 28.71 -2.32 3.81
N GLN A 221 28.51 -1.14 3.22
CA GLN A 221 27.68 -0.09 3.80
C GLN A 221 26.21 -0.52 3.93
N LEU A 222 25.63 -1.13 2.89
CA LEU A 222 24.27 -1.67 2.93
C LEU A 222 24.12 -2.73 4.00
N GLN A 223 25.08 -3.66 4.13
CA GLN A 223 25.07 -4.68 5.17
C GLN A 223 25.02 -4.05 6.57
N GLN A 224 25.80 -3.00 6.81
CA GLN A 224 25.75 -2.28 8.08
C GLN A 224 24.37 -1.63 8.30
N GLN A 225 23.85 -0.90 7.32
CA GLN A 225 22.54 -0.24 7.40
C GLN A 225 21.40 -1.23 7.66
N PHE A 226 21.36 -2.36 6.93
CA PHE A 226 20.35 -3.40 7.12
C PHE A 226 20.49 -4.08 8.49
N ARG A 227 21.71 -4.38 8.96
CA ARG A 227 21.91 -4.91 10.32
C ARG A 227 21.39 -3.95 11.41
N ASP A 228 21.58 -2.65 11.23
CA ASP A 228 21.07 -1.66 12.18
C ASP A 228 19.53 -1.57 12.13
N ILE A 229 18.91 -1.66 10.96
CA ILE A 229 17.45 -1.79 10.84
C ILE A 229 16.95 -3.07 11.53
N ALA A 230 17.62 -4.22 11.32
CA ALA A 230 17.24 -5.46 11.98
C ALA A 230 17.28 -5.32 13.51
N ARG A 231 18.37 -4.75 14.03
CA ARG A 231 18.59 -4.57 15.47
C ARG A 231 17.57 -3.62 16.10
N HIS A 232 17.29 -2.48 15.48
CA HIS A 232 16.54 -1.40 16.11
C HIS A 232 15.06 -1.33 15.70
N VAL A 233 14.69 -1.91 14.56
CA VAL A 233 13.33 -1.90 14.02
C VAL A 233 12.72 -3.31 14.09
N LEU A 234 13.25 -4.24 13.31
CA LEU A 234 12.61 -5.55 13.10
C LEU A 234 12.56 -6.38 14.40
N LEU A 235 13.66 -6.43 15.16
CA LEU A 235 13.75 -7.19 16.40
C LEU A 235 12.75 -6.71 17.46
N HIS A 236 12.59 -5.40 17.61
CA HIS A 236 11.73 -4.81 18.65
C HIS A 236 10.26 -4.75 18.27
N MET A 237 9.97 -4.55 16.99
CA MET A 237 8.61 -4.44 16.48
C MET A 237 8.01 -5.80 16.10
N LYS A 238 8.86 -6.81 15.84
CA LYS A 238 8.46 -8.16 15.38
C LYS A 238 7.54 -8.10 14.15
N LEU A 239 8.01 -7.40 13.11
CA LEU A 239 7.24 -7.15 11.88
C LEU A 239 7.90 -7.83 10.68
N PRO A 240 7.10 -8.23 9.67
CA PRO A 240 7.63 -8.64 8.38
C PRO A 240 8.25 -7.44 7.66
N LEU A 241 9.25 -7.71 6.83
CA LEU A 241 9.81 -6.73 5.89
C LEU A 241 9.27 -6.97 4.48
N SER A 242 8.92 -5.90 3.79
CA SER A 242 8.68 -5.90 2.35
C SER A 242 9.67 -4.99 1.64
N CYS A 243 10.14 -5.43 0.49
CA CYS A 243 11.11 -4.73 -0.31
C CYS A 243 10.60 -4.52 -1.76
N PRO A 244 9.65 -3.61 -1.97
CA PRO A 244 9.18 -3.21 -3.29
C PRO A 244 10.14 -2.20 -3.96
N TYR A 245 9.98 -1.95 -5.25
CA TYR A 245 10.79 -1.01 -6.02
C TYR A 245 10.72 0.41 -5.46
N GLY A 246 9.50 0.98 -5.40
CA GLY A 246 9.26 2.30 -4.80
C GLY A 246 9.63 3.51 -5.66
N GLY A 247 9.76 3.34 -6.98
CA GLY A 247 10.16 4.43 -7.88
C GLY A 247 9.01 5.24 -8.46
N GLU A 248 9.36 6.41 -9.01
CA GLU A 248 8.44 7.26 -9.76
C GLU A 248 8.09 6.65 -11.12
N VAL A 249 6.86 6.92 -11.60
CA VAL A 249 6.44 6.54 -12.95
C VAL A 249 7.39 7.10 -14.00
N GLY A 250 7.88 8.34 -13.85
CA GLY A 250 8.87 8.94 -14.74
C GLY A 250 10.18 8.16 -14.84
N ALA A 251 10.67 7.59 -13.73
CA ALA A 251 11.85 6.71 -13.75
C ALA A 251 11.57 5.41 -14.52
N LEU A 252 10.35 4.87 -14.38
CA LEU A 252 9.86 3.70 -15.14
C LEU A 252 9.51 4.02 -16.60
N GLN A 253 9.67 5.26 -17.05
CA GLN A 253 9.55 5.59 -18.48
C GLN A 253 10.89 5.59 -19.19
N GLN A 254 11.97 5.40 -18.45
CA GLN A 254 13.31 5.28 -19.00
C GLN A 254 13.55 3.84 -19.46
N ASN A 255 14.32 3.66 -20.54
CA ASN A 255 14.72 2.35 -21.06
C ASN A 255 13.55 1.40 -21.40
N LEU A 256 12.60 1.90 -22.19
CA LEU A 256 11.48 1.09 -22.66
C LEU A 256 11.95 0.08 -23.72
N VAL A 257 11.46 -1.15 -23.60
CA VAL A 257 11.60 -2.20 -24.61
C VAL A 257 10.24 -2.71 -25.03
N ASN A 258 10.17 -3.24 -26.25
CA ASN A 258 8.97 -3.91 -26.73
C ASN A 258 8.91 -5.32 -26.13
N VAL A 259 7.93 -5.54 -25.28
CA VAL A 259 7.61 -6.85 -24.71
C VAL A 259 6.42 -7.42 -25.47
N THR A 260 6.54 -8.68 -25.87
CA THR A 260 5.46 -9.41 -26.53
C THR A 260 4.69 -10.19 -25.49
N LEU A 261 3.43 -9.81 -25.26
CA LEU A 261 2.52 -10.55 -24.41
C LEU A 261 1.61 -11.39 -25.31
N THR A 262 1.68 -12.70 -25.15
CA THR A 262 0.77 -13.63 -25.81
C THR A 262 -0.57 -13.60 -25.08
N ARG A 263 -1.61 -13.11 -25.77
CA ARG A 263 -2.96 -13.14 -25.23
C ARG A 263 -3.41 -14.60 -25.15
N ARG A 264 -3.48 -15.13 -23.92
CA ARG A 264 -4.04 -16.46 -23.66
C ARG A 264 -5.56 -16.37 -23.67
N ASN A 265 -6.16 -16.13 -24.84
CA ASN A 265 -7.61 -16.24 -24.95
C ASN A 265 -8.02 -17.69 -24.69
N ARG A 266 -9.11 -17.88 -23.91
CA ARG A 266 -9.72 -19.20 -23.66
C ARG A 266 -10.39 -19.78 -24.91
N ILE A 267 -10.63 -18.95 -25.91
CA ILE A 267 -11.22 -19.32 -27.18
C ILE A 267 -10.05 -19.48 -28.14
N ALA A 268 -9.95 -20.66 -28.75
CA ALA A 268 -8.80 -21.20 -29.48
C ALA A 268 -8.39 -20.45 -30.77
N GLU A 269 -8.60 -19.15 -30.84
CA GLU A 269 -8.05 -18.30 -31.87
C GLU A 269 -6.56 -18.06 -31.60
N GLU A 270 -5.76 -18.21 -32.64
CA GLU A 270 -4.34 -17.88 -32.71
C GLU A 270 -4.04 -16.68 -31.79
N GLY A 271 -3.24 -16.92 -30.76
CA GLY A 271 -2.97 -15.92 -29.74
C GLY A 271 -2.38 -14.68 -30.39
N SER A 272 -3.21 -13.64 -30.58
CA SER A 272 -2.73 -12.36 -31.10
C SER A 272 -1.60 -11.87 -30.18
N GLU A 273 -0.40 -11.80 -30.75
CA GLU A 273 0.76 -11.25 -30.07
C GLU A 273 0.58 -9.74 -29.96
N GLN A 274 0.49 -9.23 -28.74
CA GLN A 274 0.50 -7.80 -28.51
C GLN A 274 1.91 -7.36 -28.15
N ARG A 275 2.47 -6.46 -28.95
CA ARG A 275 3.72 -5.77 -28.65
C ARG A 275 3.42 -4.51 -27.86
N LEU A 276 3.90 -4.44 -26.63
CA LEU A 276 3.73 -3.30 -25.74
C LEU A 276 5.08 -2.79 -25.28
N ALA A 277 5.20 -1.48 -25.11
CA ALA A 277 6.38 -0.89 -24.50
C ALA A 277 6.32 -1.07 -22.97
N ALA A 278 7.33 -1.70 -22.38
CA ALA A 278 7.50 -1.84 -20.94
C ALA A 278 8.89 -1.37 -20.54
N ALA A 279 9.03 -0.77 -19.36
CA ALA A 279 10.34 -0.43 -18.82
C ALA A 279 11.12 -1.72 -18.55
N LEU A 280 12.38 -1.79 -19.01
CA LEU A 280 13.33 -2.70 -18.39
C LEU A 280 13.72 -2.13 -17.05
N LEU A 281 12.99 -2.56 -16.02
CA LEU A 281 13.53 -2.49 -14.69
C LEU A 281 14.83 -3.30 -14.65
N ALA A 282 15.89 -2.75 -14.07
CA ALA A 282 17.12 -3.49 -13.78
C ALA A 282 16.91 -4.58 -12.69
N THR A 283 15.65 -4.99 -12.49
CA THR A 283 15.18 -5.80 -11.39
C THR A 283 15.39 -7.25 -11.68
N ARG A 284 16.08 -7.90 -10.75
CA ARG A 284 15.99 -9.34 -10.58
C ARG A 284 14.57 -9.72 -10.14
N SER A 285 14.24 -11.01 -10.18
CA SER A 285 12.97 -11.47 -9.63
C SER A 285 12.84 -11.03 -8.17
N LEU A 286 11.62 -10.83 -7.66
CA LEU A 286 11.45 -10.45 -6.25
C LEU A 286 12.12 -11.48 -5.33
N LYS A 287 12.11 -12.78 -5.67
CA LYS A 287 12.87 -13.80 -4.95
C LYS A 287 14.34 -13.44 -4.80
N ASP A 288 15.00 -13.02 -5.88
CA ASP A 288 16.41 -12.62 -5.84
C ASP A 288 16.64 -11.37 -4.99
N ILE A 289 15.71 -10.41 -5.05
CA ILE A 289 15.76 -9.22 -4.18
C ILE A 289 15.67 -9.62 -2.71
N TYR A 290 14.71 -10.48 -2.34
CA TYR A 290 14.58 -10.96 -0.97
C TYR A 290 15.74 -11.87 -0.53
N SER A 291 16.34 -12.64 -1.44
CA SER A 291 17.58 -13.37 -1.18
C SER A 291 18.75 -12.43 -0.88
N LEU A 292 18.91 -11.36 -1.67
CA LEU A 292 19.91 -10.33 -1.42
C LEU A 292 19.66 -9.64 -0.07
N VAL A 293 18.41 -9.30 0.24
CA VAL A 293 18.02 -8.75 1.55
C VAL A 293 18.43 -9.69 2.69
N GLY A 294 18.24 -11.00 2.54
CA GLY A 294 18.70 -11.98 3.52
C GLY A 294 20.22 -11.95 3.73
N VAL A 295 20.99 -11.85 2.65
CA VAL A 295 22.45 -11.65 2.71
C VAL A 295 22.81 -10.34 3.41
N LEU A 296 22.10 -9.25 3.12
CA LEU A 296 22.35 -7.93 3.71
C LEU A 296 22.10 -7.92 5.22
N PHE A 297 21.07 -8.63 5.71
CA PHE A 297 20.85 -8.81 7.14
C PHE A 297 21.86 -9.76 7.81
N GLY A 298 22.61 -10.54 7.05
CA GLY A 298 23.45 -11.61 7.57
C GLY A 298 22.69 -12.90 7.89
N ASN A 299 21.43 -13.01 7.46
CA ASN A 299 20.58 -14.18 7.64
C ASN A 299 20.11 -14.70 6.26
N PRO A 300 21.02 -15.23 5.42
CA PRO A 300 20.70 -15.60 4.03
C PRO A 300 19.69 -16.75 3.92
N LEU A 301 19.53 -17.55 4.97
CA LEU A 301 18.59 -18.67 5.02
C LEU A 301 17.18 -18.26 5.48
N ALA A 302 17.00 -17.03 5.96
CA ALA A 302 15.70 -16.55 6.41
C ALA A 302 14.78 -16.29 5.21
N ASN A 303 13.53 -16.75 5.31
CA ASN A 303 12.55 -16.70 4.23
C ASN A 303 11.78 -15.37 4.21
N TYR A 304 12.50 -14.25 4.05
CA TYR A 304 11.89 -12.91 3.97
C TYR A 304 10.87 -12.79 2.83
N TYR A 305 11.10 -13.51 1.72
CA TYR A 305 10.15 -13.61 0.63
C TYR A 305 8.80 -14.17 1.12
N GLY A 306 8.83 -15.31 1.81
CA GLY A 306 7.65 -15.95 2.39
C GLY A 306 6.93 -15.07 3.42
N GLU A 307 7.67 -14.30 4.22
CA GLU A 307 7.07 -13.36 5.18
C GLU A 307 6.29 -12.23 4.49
N ALA A 308 6.89 -11.61 3.46
CA ALA A 308 6.21 -10.61 2.65
C ALA A 308 4.96 -11.17 1.96
N MET A 309 5.02 -12.44 1.54
CA MET A 309 3.88 -13.15 0.95
C MET A 309 2.73 -13.36 1.93
N ALA A 310 3.06 -13.81 3.14
CA ALA A 310 2.09 -14.01 4.20
C ALA A 310 1.41 -12.67 4.56
N PHE A 311 2.18 -11.59 4.63
CA PHE A 311 1.64 -10.25 4.83
C PHE A 311 0.66 -9.84 3.72
N CYS A 312 1.07 -9.91 2.45
CA CYS A 312 0.22 -9.55 1.32
C CYS A 312 -1.09 -10.34 1.29
N THR A 313 -1.00 -11.65 1.52
CA THR A 313 -2.16 -12.54 1.58
C THR A 313 -3.10 -12.15 2.74
N SER A 314 -2.54 -11.82 3.90
CA SER A 314 -3.31 -11.36 5.08
C SER A 314 -4.06 -10.07 4.79
N VAL A 315 -3.41 -9.09 4.16
CA VAL A 315 -4.06 -7.83 3.74
C VAL A 315 -5.18 -8.09 2.74
N GLN A 316 -4.95 -8.94 1.73
CA GLN A 316 -5.98 -9.31 0.77
C GLN A 316 -7.22 -9.95 1.43
N ARG A 317 -7.01 -10.89 2.37
CA ARG A 317 -8.11 -11.51 3.13
C ARG A 317 -8.88 -10.47 3.93
N ARG A 318 -8.19 -9.56 4.63
CA ARG A 318 -8.81 -8.48 5.41
C ARG A 318 -9.61 -7.53 4.53
N ARG A 319 -9.06 -7.12 3.38
CA ARG A 319 -9.76 -6.27 2.40
C ARG A 319 -11.02 -6.94 1.88
N ARG A 320 -11.00 -8.25 1.60
CA ARG A 320 -12.20 -8.99 1.19
C ARG A 320 -13.24 -9.06 2.30
N ALA A 321 -12.82 -9.32 3.53
CA ALA A 321 -13.72 -9.34 4.69
C ALA A 321 -14.37 -7.97 4.95
N ALA A 322 -13.61 -6.88 4.81
CA ALA A 322 -14.12 -5.52 4.96
C ALA A 322 -14.89 -5.02 3.73
N GLY A 323 -14.62 -5.58 2.54
CA GLY A 323 -15.19 -5.20 1.26
C GLY A 323 -16.71 -5.35 1.18
N PHE A 324 -17.32 -6.09 2.11
CA PHE A 324 -18.78 -6.09 2.30
C PHE A 324 -19.34 -4.73 2.76
N PHE A 325 -18.52 -3.76 3.17
CA PHE A 325 -18.99 -2.46 3.67
C PHE A 325 -18.38 -1.20 3.01
N CYS A 326 -17.37 -1.29 2.13
CA CYS A 326 -16.63 -0.09 1.69
C CYS A 326 -16.50 0.14 0.17
N TYR A 327 -17.05 -0.73 -0.67
CA TYR A 327 -17.07 -0.50 -2.12
C TYR A 327 -18.49 -0.20 -2.60
N PRO A 328 -18.94 1.07 -2.66
CA PRO A 328 -20.07 1.39 -3.51
C PRO A 328 -19.58 1.22 -4.95
N ALA A 329 -19.94 0.11 -5.57
CA ALA A 329 -19.89 -0.06 -7.03
C ALA A 329 -20.95 0.83 -7.69
N SER A 330 -20.98 2.14 -7.38
CA SER A 330 -21.78 3.13 -8.08
C SER A 330 -20.90 3.83 -9.11
N VAL A 331 -20.45 3.04 -10.09
CA VAL A 331 -20.30 3.59 -11.44
C VAL A 331 -21.72 3.95 -11.85
N VAL A 332 -22.08 5.22 -11.72
CA VAL A 332 -23.26 5.78 -12.37
C VAL A 332 -23.02 5.60 -13.86
N LEU A 333 -23.48 4.47 -14.38
CA LEU A 333 -23.73 4.29 -15.79
C LEU A 333 -24.69 5.42 -16.14
N ALA A 334 -24.20 6.45 -16.82
CA ALA A 334 -25.04 7.51 -17.36
C ALA A 334 -26.10 6.81 -18.23
N LYS A 335 -27.30 6.67 -17.68
CA LYS A 335 -28.41 6.03 -18.37
C LYS A 335 -28.75 6.95 -19.55
N PRO A 336 -28.71 6.46 -20.80
CA PRO A 336 -28.93 7.30 -21.96
C PRO A 336 -30.32 7.95 -21.85
N ALA A 337 -30.33 9.27 -22.02
CA ALA A 337 -31.52 10.09 -22.11
C ALA A 337 -32.38 9.55 -23.26
N GLY A 338 -33.48 8.89 -22.94
CA GLY A 338 -34.35 8.30 -23.94
C GLY A 338 -35.57 7.63 -23.33
N ALA A 339 -36.72 8.12 -23.77
CA ALA A 339 -38.05 7.52 -23.67
C ALA A 339 -38.87 7.74 -22.38
N THR A 340 -39.93 8.52 -22.62
CA THR A 340 -41.29 8.37 -22.09
C THR A 340 -41.51 8.69 -20.62
N GLY A 341 -41.74 9.98 -20.35
CA GLY A 341 -42.65 10.38 -19.28
C GLY A 341 -44.10 10.10 -19.70
N ALA A 342 -44.81 9.34 -18.88
CA ALA A 342 -46.28 9.38 -18.74
C ALA A 342 -46.72 8.45 -17.60
N MET A 343 -47.70 8.90 -16.83
CA MET A 343 -48.49 8.21 -15.79
C MET A 343 -47.78 8.01 -14.44
N ARG A 344 -48.02 8.88 -13.45
CA ARG A 344 -49.22 8.93 -12.58
C ARG A 344 -49.53 7.56 -11.96
N HIS A 345 -49.25 7.36 -10.68
CA HIS A 345 -50.25 7.49 -9.62
C HIS A 345 -49.55 7.33 -8.27
N VAL A 346 -49.88 8.23 -7.34
CA VAL A 346 -49.48 8.21 -5.94
C VAL A 346 -50.68 7.65 -5.21
N ASP A 347 -50.56 6.45 -4.64
CA ASP A 347 -51.46 5.93 -3.60
C ASP A 347 -50.52 5.31 -2.54
N ASP A 348 -50.24 6.02 -1.46
CA ASP A 348 -51.03 6.18 -0.23
C ASP A 348 -50.76 5.08 0.82
N VAL A 349 -50.28 5.55 1.97
CA VAL A 349 -50.63 5.10 3.34
C VAL A 349 -50.23 3.67 3.70
N SER A 350 -49.05 3.45 4.32
CA SER A 350 -48.69 3.62 5.75
C SER A 350 -48.71 2.32 6.56
N PRO A 351 -47.84 2.19 7.58
CA PRO A 351 -47.26 0.92 7.98
C PRO A 351 -47.94 0.30 9.21
N ALA A 352 -48.04 -1.02 9.24
CA ALA A 352 -48.39 -1.78 10.42
C ALA A 352 -47.14 -2.17 11.22
N GLU A 353 -46.84 -1.43 12.28
CA GLU A 353 -46.16 -1.94 13.49
C GLU A 353 -47.24 -2.57 14.39
N PRO A 354 -47.01 -3.71 15.11
CA PRO A 354 -46.17 -3.65 16.31
C PRO A 354 -45.41 -4.94 16.72
N HIS A 355 -44.29 -4.69 17.40
CA HIS A 355 -43.71 -5.43 18.53
C HIS A 355 -43.99 -6.93 18.73
N ARG A 356 -42.95 -7.75 18.55
CA ARG A 356 -42.68 -8.87 19.46
C ARG A 356 -41.23 -8.87 19.94
N ARG A 357 -41.05 -8.45 21.20
CA ARG A 357 -39.91 -8.81 22.05
C ARG A 357 -39.90 -10.32 22.25
N ARG A 358 -38.79 -10.99 21.95
CA ARG A 358 -38.42 -12.23 22.63
C ARG A 358 -36.90 -12.32 22.71
N GLY A 359 -36.39 -12.16 23.92
CA GLY A 359 -34.97 -12.28 24.21
C GLY A 359 -34.47 -13.69 23.87
N ARG A 360 -33.35 -13.75 23.16
CA ARG A 360 -32.58 -14.97 23.01
C ARG A 360 -31.27 -14.76 23.75
N LYS A 361 -31.10 -15.57 24.80
CA LYS A 361 -29.91 -15.70 25.64
C LYS A 361 -28.64 -15.72 24.78
N GLU A 362 -27.72 -14.83 25.12
CA GLU A 362 -26.33 -14.86 24.70
C GLU A 362 -25.71 -16.18 25.18
N THR A 363 -25.47 -17.11 24.25
CA THR A 363 -24.51 -18.18 24.48
C THR A 363 -23.14 -17.60 24.19
N ALA A 364 -22.43 -17.24 25.25
CA ALA A 364 -21.00 -16.99 25.24
C ALA A 364 -20.32 -18.21 24.59
N THR A 365 -20.03 -18.09 23.31
CA THR A 365 -19.17 -19.05 22.62
C THR A 365 -17.78 -18.50 22.86
N GLU A 366 -17.04 -19.20 23.70
CA GLU A 366 -15.64 -18.96 23.98
C GLU A 366 -14.93 -18.63 22.66
N ALA A 367 -14.52 -17.38 22.52
CA ALA A 367 -13.61 -16.98 21.47
C ALA A 367 -12.32 -17.73 21.77
N VAL A 368 -12.12 -18.85 21.07
CA VAL A 368 -10.85 -19.56 21.02
C VAL A 368 -9.80 -18.52 20.68
N ASP A 369 -9.02 -18.19 21.69
CA ASP A 369 -7.87 -17.33 21.63
C ASP A 369 -6.84 -18.07 20.76
N GLU A 370 -6.98 -17.96 19.44
CA GLU A 370 -5.93 -18.35 18.49
C GLU A 370 -4.78 -17.37 18.64
N GLY A 371 -4.08 -17.49 19.79
CA GLY A 371 -2.76 -16.98 20.00
C GLY A 371 -1.84 -17.64 18.98
N LEU A 372 -1.72 -17.02 17.81
CA LEU A 372 -0.64 -17.26 16.87
C LEU A 372 0.67 -16.99 17.62
N THR A 373 1.27 -18.07 18.14
CA THR A 373 2.58 -18.09 18.75
C THR A 373 3.62 -17.83 17.67
N TRP A 374 4.08 -16.58 17.60
CA TRP A 374 5.20 -16.20 16.75
C TRP A 374 6.52 -16.54 17.46
N CYS A 375 7.38 -17.24 16.72
CA CYS A 375 8.76 -17.62 17.03
C CYS A 375 8.92 -18.92 17.83
N GLU A 376 9.12 -20.01 17.09
CA GLU A 376 9.91 -21.16 17.56
C GLU A 376 11.37 -20.69 17.74
N ASP A 377 11.87 -20.82 18.97
CA ASP A 377 13.29 -20.73 19.29
C ASP A 377 14.03 -21.80 18.49
N THR A 378 14.87 -21.38 17.55
CA THR A 378 15.87 -22.24 16.91
C THR A 378 17.25 -21.81 17.35
N GLY A 379 17.89 -22.65 18.18
CA GLY A 379 19.35 -22.68 18.30
C GLY A 379 19.95 -22.49 19.69
N VAL A 380 19.89 -23.54 20.51
CA VAL A 380 21.09 -24.10 21.15
C VAL A 380 21.16 -25.58 20.78
#